data_AF-A0A969LM79-F1
#
_entry.id   AF-A0A969LM79-F1
#
_cell.length_a   1.000
_cell.length_b   1.000
_cell.length_c   1.000
_cell.angle_alpha   90.00
_cell.angle_beta   90.00
_cell.angle_gamma   90.00
#
_symmetry.space_group_name_H-M   'P 1'
#
loop_
_entity.id
_entity.type
_entity.pdbx_description
1 polymer ?
#
loop_
_entity_poly.entity_id
_entity_poly.type
_entity_poly.pdbx_seq_one_letter_code
_entity_poly.pdbx_strand_id
1 'polypeptide(L)'
;MRIKGARVIIFAVLVLQWYVPVSAQNSCIPTGINNNITNFPCGITCDTLTFRIPHLKSTGDYVVSGTPYNPFPFVNPTATEVTSIYIDDKFSEVIGMPFPFCFYDSVYNSIIFGSNSLLTFDVSTANQNNAYTLTVGSSPQTIPYAGGTLGGIGSTYYPPASIMAAYQDIDPSINPQGLRRIEYSVSGTAPCRKFIINYSNIPLFGGSCNSLINTHQIILNESTGIIDIYFQNKFFCSTWPAGTGAGVAILGVQNWQRNKAAAAPGKNATQWTSQNEGYRFTPNGGASRFVSAQILRMNGTVIKNADTSTVVAGMLDLSFPDICPTGNSEQFIIRTTFAACGTGPSLVSDDTITVNRTNSLNATETHTNVSCGNSDGTITVNVPAGVGTAPYQYSLNGGPFQSSNIFTGLAAGNYNVLVQDPNGCNSALTVPIAITGSINVGTPVVTNPSCSGVANGSITVNPLNGAAPYQYNLNNGPGGPWQTSNVFTNLAPGTYFLFVRDATGCTANNVIITVAPGQPLAATATTTSTSCSGANNGTITVNVSNGNAPYQFTLNAGPHNPVMYLQVLLPELILSMYET
;
A
#
# COMPACT_ATOMS: atom_id res chain seq x y z
N MET A 1 2.14 -56.81 -61.78
CA MET A 1 3.10 -55.72 -61.57
C MET A 1 2.34 -54.56 -60.93
N ARG A 2 2.87 -54.01 -59.83
CA ARG A 2 2.26 -53.13 -58.79
C ARG A 2 1.11 -52.20 -59.23
N ILE A 3 -0.04 -52.31 -58.56
CA ILE A 3 -1.01 -51.20 -58.38
C ILE A 3 -0.69 -50.56 -57.02
N LYS A 4 -0.23 -49.31 -57.01
CA LYS A 4 -0.07 -48.49 -55.81
C LYS A 4 -1.23 -47.49 -55.74
N GLY A 5 -1.92 -47.47 -54.60
CA GLY A 5 -3.07 -46.62 -54.34
C GLY A 5 -2.75 -45.13 -54.39
N ALA A 6 -3.66 -44.39 -54.99
CA ALA A 6 -3.73 -42.94 -54.87
C ALA A 6 -4.26 -42.59 -53.48
N ARG A 7 -3.39 -41.98 -52.65
CA ARG A 7 -3.82 -41.24 -51.46
C ARG A 7 -4.01 -39.78 -51.87
N VAL A 8 -5.27 -39.34 -51.89
CA VAL A 8 -5.62 -37.92 -51.95
C VAL A 8 -5.22 -37.30 -50.62
N ILE A 9 -4.17 -36.49 -50.62
CA ILE A 9 -3.80 -35.65 -49.48
C ILE A 9 -4.54 -34.33 -49.66
N ILE A 10 -5.65 -34.18 -48.95
CA ILE A 10 -6.32 -32.89 -48.80
C ILE A 10 -5.43 -32.06 -47.87
N PHE A 11 -4.74 -31.05 -48.42
CA PHE A 11 -4.18 -29.97 -47.62
C PHE A 11 -5.35 -29.12 -47.10
N ALA A 12 -5.95 -29.55 -46.00
CA ALA A 12 -6.68 -28.65 -45.14
C ALA A 12 -5.62 -27.76 -44.46
N VAL A 13 -5.37 -26.59 -45.03
CA VAL A 13 -4.69 -25.51 -44.32
C VAL A 13 -5.62 -25.05 -43.21
N LEU A 14 -5.62 -25.79 -42.11
CA LEU A 14 -6.11 -25.29 -40.84
C LEU A 14 -5.13 -24.18 -40.44
N VAL A 15 -5.48 -22.94 -40.77
CA VAL A 15 -4.94 -21.78 -40.07
C VAL A 15 -5.49 -21.87 -38.64
N LEU A 16 -4.84 -22.69 -37.82
CA LEU A 16 -4.82 -22.50 -36.38
C LEU A 16 -4.09 -21.17 -36.17
N GLN A 17 -4.83 -20.08 -36.30
CA GLN A 17 -4.50 -18.83 -35.64
C GLN A 17 -4.45 -19.19 -34.16
N TRP A 18 -3.23 -19.43 -33.68
CA TRP A 18 -2.93 -19.27 -32.28
C TRP A 18 -3.40 -17.88 -31.92
N TYR A 19 -4.52 -17.83 -31.21
CA TYR A 19 -4.92 -16.67 -30.41
C TYR A 19 -3.84 -16.55 -29.33
N VAL A 20 -2.67 -16.04 -29.71
CA VAL A 20 -1.80 -15.40 -28.75
C VAL A 20 -2.60 -14.19 -28.32
N PRO A 21 -2.99 -14.05 -27.04
CA PRO A 21 -3.52 -12.78 -26.59
C PRO A 21 -2.40 -11.77 -26.79
N VAL A 22 -2.49 -10.97 -27.85
CA VAL A 22 -1.58 -9.85 -28.11
C VAL A 22 -1.96 -8.76 -27.12
N SER A 23 -1.71 -8.99 -25.84
CA SER A 23 -2.21 -8.15 -24.75
C SER A 23 -1.37 -6.90 -24.49
N ALA A 24 -0.66 -6.34 -25.50
CA ALA A 24 0.16 -5.14 -25.23
C ALA A 24 0.57 -4.25 -26.42
N GLN A 25 0.49 -4.66 -27.70
CA GLN A 25 1.36 -4.02 -28.71
C GLN A 25 0.75 -3.06 -29.74
N ASN A 26 -0.56 -2.78 -29.72
CA ASN A 26 -1.16 -1.87 -30.72
C ASN A 26 -1.69 -0.54 -30.16
N SER A 27 -1.41 -0.21 -28.90
CA SER A 27 -1.81 1.11 -28.39
C SER A 27 -0.82 2.18 -28.88
N CYS A 28 -1.20 2.92 -29.93
CA CYS A 28 -0.39 4.07 -30.38
C CYS A 28 -0.50 5.28 -29.42
N ILE A 29 -1.35 5.20 -28.38
CA ILE A 29 -1.62 6.28 -27.43
C ILE A 29 -1.38 5.75 -26.02
N PRO A 30 -0.52 6.36 -25.19
CA PRO A 30 -0.43 5.98 -23.79
C PRO A 30 -1.71 6.43 -23.06
N THR A 31 -2.68 5.51 -22.88
CA THR A 31 -4.00 5.82 -22.32
C THR A 31 -4.09 5.66 -20.79
N GLY A 32 -3.11 5.03 -20.13
CA GLY A 32 -3.16 4.76 -18.68
C GLY A 32 -4.25 3.76 -18.25
N ILE A 33 -5.03 3.23 -19.20
CA ILE A 33 -6.12 2.29 -18.96
C ILE A 33 -5.61 0.86 -18.84
N ASN A 34 -4.59 0.48 -19.63
CA ASN A 34 -4.18 -0.91 -19.73
C ASN A 34 -3.76 -1.51 -18.38
N ASN A 35 -4.31 -2.67 -18.06
CA ASN A 35 -4.18 -3.38 -16.78
C ASN A 35 -4.73 -2.62 -15.56
N ASN A 36 -5.58 -1.62 -15.76
CA ASN A 36 -6.26 -0.96 -14.64
C ASN A 36 -7.17 -1.95 -13.91
N ILE A 37 -7.14 -1.93 -12.59
CA ILE A 37 -8.00 -2.74 -11.73
C ILE A 37 -9.00 -1.81 -11.05
N THR A 38 -10.27 -2.01 -11.35
CA THR A 38 -11.39 -1.34 -10.66
C THR A 38 -12.03 -2.33 -9.71
N ASN A 39 -12.20 -1.94 -8.44
CA ASN A 39 -12.86 -2.77 -7.44
C ASN A 39 -14.23 -2.19 -7.14
N PHE A 40 -15.29 -2.96 -7.38
CA PHE A 40 -16.64 -2.61 -6.96
C PHE A 40 -16.86 -3.05 -5.51
N PRO A 41 -17.39 -2.14 -4.67
CA PRO A 41 -17.83 -2.49 -3.33
C PRO A 41 -18.83 -3.66 -3.35
N CYS A 42 -18.87 -4.39 -2.25
CA CYS A 42 -19.94 -5.34 -2.00
C CYS A 42 -21.32 -4.67 -2.14
N GLY A 43 -22.27 -5.39 -2.76
CA GLY A 43 -23.63 -4.92 -3.01
C GLY A 43 -23.79 -4.15 -4.33
N ILE A 44 -22.69 -3.77 -4.98
CA ILE A 44 -22.68 -3.15 -6.30
C ILE A 44 -22.35 -4.20 -7.35
N THR A 45 -23.34 -4.60 -8.13
CA THR A 45 -23.17 -5.55 -9.24
C THR A 45 -22.86 -4.85 -10.55
N CYS A 46 -23.23 -3.57 -10.68
CA CYS A 46 -23.08 -2.78 -11.89
C CYS A 46 -22.77 -1.34 -11.49
N ASP A 47 -21.78 -0.71 -12.12
CA ASP A 47 -21.46 0.70 -11.89
C ASP A 47 -21.01 1.38 -13.20
N THR A 48 -20.90 2.71 -13.17
CA THR A 48 -20.35 3.49 -14.26
C THR A 48 -18.83 3.50 -14.19
N LEU A 49 -18.19 2.86 -15.16
CA LEU A 49 -16.74 2.96 -15.33
C LEU A 49 -16.42 4.23 -16.11
N THR A 50 -15.60 5.11 -15.55
CA THR A 50 -15.12 6.31 -16.26
C THR A 50 -13.61 6.29 -16.36
N PHE A 51 -13.11 6.39 -17.60
CA PHE A 51 -11.69 6.50 -17.89
C PHE A 51 -11.38 7.83 -18.55
N ARG A 52 -10.19 8.36 -18.31
CA ARG A 52 -9.74 9.61 -18.92
C ARG A 52 -8.55 9.33 -19.83
N ILE A 53 -8.67 9.67 -21.11
CA ILE A 53 -7.63 9.45 -22.12
C ILE A 53 -7.21 10.75 -22.81
N PRO A 54 -6.02 10.80 -23.45
CA PRO A 54 -5.64 11.94 -24.27
C PRO A 54 -6.64 12.18 -25.41
N HIS A 55 -7.10 13.42 -25.56
CA HIS A 55 -8.04 13.78 -26.64
C HIS A 55 -7.26 14.12 -27.92
N LEU A 56 -7.03 13.14 -28.78
CA LEU A 56 -6.39 13.41 -30.08
C LEU A 56 -7.29 14.28 -30.96
N LYS A 57 -6.71 15.38 -31.45
CA LYS A 57 -7.34 16.31 -32.40
C LYS A 57 -6.58 16.34 -33.73
N SER A 58 -7.14 17.02 -34.72
CA SER A 58 -6.42 17.30 -35.95
C SER A 58 -5.17 18.15 -35.68
N THR A 59 -4.23 18.14 -36.62
CA THR A 59 -2.88 18.67 -36.42
C THR A 59 -2.78 20.18 -36.63
N GLY A 60 -3.90 20.89 -36.77
CA GLY A 60 -3.97 22.32 -37.07
C GLY A 60 -3.31 23.26 -36.06
N ASP A 61 -3.06 22.82 -34.83
CA ASP A 61 -2.21 23.48 -33.82
C ASP A 61 -1.61 22.39 -32.93
N TYR A 62 -0.56 22.74 -32.20
CA TYR A 62 0.10 21.86 -31.25
C TYR A 62 0.14 22.50 -29.86
N VAL A 63 -0.05 21.68 -28.83
CA VAL A 63 0.30 22.03 -27.46
C VAL A 63 1.56 21.30 -27.07
N VAL A 64 2.35 21.95 -26.20
CA VAL A 64 3.63 21.42 -25.74
C VAL A 64 3.53 21.11 -24.26
N SER A 65 3.82 19.86 -23.91
CA SER A 65 4.06 19.48 -22.52
C SER A 65 5.56 19.32 -22.32
N GLY A 66 6.13 20.14 -21.43
CA GLY A 66 7.47 19.92 -20.89
C GLY A 66 7.43 18.68 -20.02
N THR A 67 8.27 17.71 -20.32
CA THR A 67 8.22 16.44 -19.61
C THR A 67 9.33 16.33 -18.58
N PRO A 68 9.04 15.76 -17.40
CA PRO A 68 9.78 14.62 -16.91
C PRO A 68 9.02 13.37 -17.38
N TYR A 69 9.24 12.96 -18.63
CA TYR A 69 8.64 11.75 -19.22
C TYR A 69 9.79 11.02 -19.89
N ASN A 70 10.17 9.89 -19.32
CA ASN A 70 11.06 8.92 -19.93
C ASN A 70 10.25 7.67 -20.30
N PRO A 71 9.46 7.71 -21.38
CA PRO A 71 8.69 6.54 -21.81
C PRO A 71 9.49 5.58 -22.69
N PHE A 72 10.60 6.05 -23.25
CA PHE A 72 11.41 5.30 -24.18
C PHE A 72 12.85 5.44 -23.72
N PRO A 73 13.53 4.34 -23.33
CA PRO A 73 14.96 4.40 -23.14
C PRO A 73 15.55 4.93 -24.44
N PHE A 74 16.45 5.91 -24.34
CA PHE A 74 17.27 6.32 -25.47
C PHE A 74 17.86 5.06 -26.11
N VAL A 75 17.47 4.77 -27.34
CA VAL A 75 17.93 3.58 -28.05
C VAL A 75 19.26 3.92 -28.69
N ASN A 76 20.30 3.15 -28.36
CA ASN A 76 21.59 3.32 -29.00
C ASN A 76 21.43 3.20 -30.53
N PRO A 77 22.08 4.09 -31.31
CA PRO A 77 21.91 4.11 -32.75
C PRO A 77 22.37 2.78 -33.37
N THR A 78 21.43 2.10 -34.02
CA THR A 78 21.66 0.92 -34.88
C THR A 78 20.74 1.08 -36.09
N ALA A 79 21.05 2.07 -36.92
CA ALA A 79 20.11 2.63 -37.88
C ALA A 79 20.77 2.98 -39.22
N THR A 80 19.99 3.53 -40.16
CA THR A 80 20.52 3.93 -41.48
C THR A 80 21.18 5.30 -41.35
N GLU A 81 22.48 5.37 -41.65
CA GLU A 81 23.26 6.60 -41.60
C GLU A 81 22.92 7.53 -42.78
N VAL A 82 22.82 8.83 -42.49
CA VAL A 82 22.53 9.86 -43.51
C VAL A 82 23.84 10.34 -44.13
N THR A 83 24.04 10.04 -45.41
CA THR A 83 25.36 10.10 -46.08
C THR A 83 25.81 11.49 -46.52
N SER A 84 25.00 12.54 -46.37
CA SER A 84 25.29 13.85 -46.98
C SER A 84 25.39 15.03 -46.01
N ILE A 85 25.20 14.85 -44.70
CA ILE A 85 25.05 15.97 -43.74
C ILE A 85 26.26 16.18 -42.81
N TYR A 86 27.47 15.91 -43.29
CA TYR A 86 28.72 16.02 -42.51
C TYR A 86 29.39 17.40 -42.53
N ILE A 87 28.74 18.45 -43.02
CA ILE A 87 29.31 19.81 -42.97
C ILE A 87 28.23 20.76 -42.47
N ASP A 88 28.68 21.89 -41.95
CA ASP A 88 27.83 22.98 -41.47
C ASP A 88 26.79 23.41 -42.52
N ASP A 89 25.61 23.79 -42.02
CA ASP A 89 24.49 24.33 -42.78
C ASP A 89 24.07 23.51 -44.01
N LYS A 90 24.31 22.19 -43.98
CA LYS A 90 23.99 21.25 -45.05
C LYS A 90 22.75 20.43 -44.74
N PHE A 91 21.94 20.28 -45.76
CA PHE A 91 20.75 19.44 -45.76
C PHE A 91 21.01 18.09 -46.42
N SER A 92 20.25 17.09 -45.98
CA SER A 92 20.21 15.78 -46.62
C SER A 92 19.56 15.87 -48.00
N GLU A 93 19.69 14.81 -48.79
CA GLU A 93 18.72 14.60 -49.87
C GLU A 93 17.30 14.41 -49.32
N VAL A 94 16.31 14.43 -50.20
CA VAL A 94 14.91 14.16 -49.84
C VAL A 94 14.79 12.69 -49.43
N ILE A 95 14.44 12.45 -48.16
CA ILE A 95 14.27 11.10 -47.62
C ILE A 95 12.79 10.77 -47.57
N GLY A 96 12.41 9.67 -48.23
CA GLY A 96 11.06 9.13 -48.15
C GLY A 96 10.76 8.60 -46.75
N MET A 97 9.65 9.04 -46.16
CA MET A 97 9.18 8.50 -44.88
C MET A 97 8.51 7.13 -45.10
N PRO A 98 8.62 6.22 -44.12
CA PRO A 98 7.97 4.90 -44.19
C PRO A 98 6.43 4.97 -44.13
N PHE A 99 5.88 6.13 -43.78
CA PHE A 99 4.44 6.41 -43.70
C PHE A 99 4.15 7.91 -43.96
N PRO A 100 2.93 8.25 -44.42
CA PRO A 100 2.47 9.63 -44.44
C PRO A 100 2.35 10.18 -43.01
N PHE A 101 2.76 11.42 -42.78
CA PHE A 101 2.69 12.09 -41.49
C PHE A 101 1.85 13.37 -41.58
N CYS A 102 0.87 13.52 -40.68
CA CYS A 102 0.07 14.74 -40.61
C CYS A 102 0.75 15.77 -39.74
N PHE A 103 0.86 16.99 -40.25
CA PHE A 103 1.46 18.11 -39.56
C PHE A 103 0.78 19.41 -40.02
N TYR A 104 0.19 20.17 -39.08
CA TYR A 104 -0.57 21.39 -39.39
C TYR A 104 -1.61 21.21 -40.52
N ASP A 105 -2.45 20.18 -40.36
CA ASP A 105 -3.52 19.76 -41.28
C ASP A 105 -3.06 19.43 -42.71
N SER A 106 -1.75 19.26 -42.92
CA SER A 106 -1.15 18.82 -44.18
C SER A 106 -0.55 17.41 -44.03
N VAL A 107 -0.53 16.65 -45.11
CA VAL A 107 0.05 15.29 -45.15
C VAL A 107 1.38 15.35 -45.89
N TYR A 108 2.44 14.89 -45.24
CA TYR A 108 3.79 14.84 -45.79
C TYR A 108 4.26 13.39 -45.93
N ASN A 109 5.03 13.11 -46.98
CA ASN A 109 5.56 11.76 -47.28
C ASN A 109 7.09 11.71 -47.30
N SER A 110 7.73 12.87 -47.22
CA SER A 110 9.17 13.02 -47.35
C SER A 110 9.67 14.10 -46.40
N ILE A 111 10.94 13.99 -46.04
CA ILE A 111 11.57 14.77 -44.98
C ILE A 111 13.02 15.06 -45.35
N ILE A 112 13.56 16.15 -44.80
CA ILE A 112 14.92 16.61 -45.04
C ILE A 112 15.53 16.94 -43.67
N PHE A 113 16.74 16.42 -43.43
CA PHE A 113 17.50 16.65 -42.20
C PHE A 113 18.57 17.72 -42.43
N GLY A 114 18.73 18.64 -41.49
CA GLY A 114 19.78 19.64 -41.47
C GLY A 114 20.85 19.33 -40.42
N SER A 115 22.08 19.75 -40.69
CA SER A 115 23.23 19.75 -39.78
C SER A 115 23.11 20.80 -38.66
N ASN A 116 22.00 21.50 -38.49
CA ASN A 116 21.70 22.43 -37.39
C ASN A 116 20.55 21.93 -36.50
N SER A 117 20.33 20.60 -36.50
CA SER A 117 19.21 19.91 -35.85
C SER A 117 17.81 20.38 -36.29
N LEU A 118 17.74 20.97 -37.48
CA LEU A 118 16.51 21.33 -38.14
C LEU A 118 16.02 20.17 -38.99
N LEU A 119 14.74 19.88 -38.87
CA LEU A 119 14.06 18.92 -39.72
C LEU A 119 12.93 19.66 -40.44
N THR A 120 12.80 19.46 -41.74
CA THR A 120 11.73 20.07 -42.54
C THR A 120 11.06 19.00 -43.40
N PHE A 121 9.75 19.12 -43.58
CA PHE A 121 9.03 18.27 -44.52
C PHE A 121 9.30 18.74 -45.94
N ASP A 122 9.39 17.80 -46.88
CA ASP A 122 9.52 18.15 -48.29
C ASP A 122 8.18 18.67 -48.83
N VAL A 123 8.29 19.88 -49.38
CA VAL A 123 7.22 20.79 -49.78
C VAL A 123 7.34 21.19 -51.24
N SER A 124 8.29 20.57 -51.97
CA SER A 124 8.54 20.84 -53.39
C SER A 124 7.31 20.59 -54.28
N THR A 125 6.35 19.80 -53.79
CA THR A 125 5.09 19.46 -54.46
C THR A 125 3.90 20.32 -54.00
N ALA A 126 4.04 21.13 -52.94
CA ALA A 126 3.00 22.07 -52.52
C ALA A 126 2.95 23.24 -53.52
N ASN A 127 1.75 23.56 -54.05
CA ASN A 127 1.50 24.56 -55.10
C ASN A 127 2.57 25.67 -55.18
N GLN A 128 3.24 25.76 -56.33
CA GLN A 128 4.38 26.64 -56.61
C GLN A 128 4.12 28.15 -56.38
N ASN A 129 2.86 28.56 -56.19
CA ASN A 129 2.49 29.96 -56.01
C ASN A 129 2.93 30.57 -54.67
N ASN A 130 3.45 29.78 -53.73
CA ASN A 130 4.00 30.26 -52.45
C ASN A 130 5.37 29.68 -52.10
N ALA A 131 6.05 29.02 -53.05
CA ALA A 131 7.48 28.76 -52.90
C ALA A 131 8.16 30.14 -52.90
N TYR A 132 8.65 30.59 -51.75
CA TYR A 132 9.43 31.83 -51.66
C TYR A 132 10.71 31.62 -52.48
N THR A 133 10.66 31.89 -53.77
CA THR A 133 11.81 31.89 -54.66
C THR A 133 12.54 33.20 -54.38
N LEU A 134 13.54 33.16 -53.51
CA LEU A 134 14.53 34.23 -53.50
C LEU A 134 15.34 34.11 -54.79
N THR A 135 15.07 35.02 -55.73
CA THR A 135 15.88 35.14 -56.94
C THR A 135 17.24 35.67 -56.52
N VAL A 136 18.22 34.78 -56.40
CA VAL A 136 19.64 35.14 -56.36
C VAL A 136 20.31 34.37 -57.50
N GLY A 137 20.54 35.04 -58.63
CA GLY A 137 21.29 34.49 -59.77
C GLY A 137 20.57 33.37 -60.56
N SER A 138 19.96 33.75 -61.67
CA SER A 138 19.62 32.97 -62.89
C SER A 138 19.58 31.41 -62.87
N SER A 139 18.91 30.77 -61.92
CA SER A 139 18.25 29.45 -62.12
C SER A 139 17.31 29.15 -60.95
N PRO A 140 16.09 28.60 -61.17
CA PRO A 140 15.23 28.18 -60.07
C PRO A 140 15.89 26.99 -59.34
N GLN A 141 16.40 27.22 -58.13
CA GLN A 141 16.87 26.18 -57.22
C GLN A 141 15.82 26.00 -56.12
N THR A 142 15.28 24.78 -56.02
CA THR A 142 14.40 24.36 -54.93
C THR A 142 15.23 24.18 -53.66
N ILE A 143 14.79 24.81 -52.57
CA ILE A 143 15.34 24.85 -51.18
C ILE A 143 16.72 25.54 -51.05
N PRO A 144 16.77 26.85 -50.69
CA PRO A 144 18.02 27.57 -50.49
C PRO A 144 18.54 27.45 -49.04
N TYR A 145 19.72 26.85 -48.92
CA TYR A 145 20.92 27.34 -48.23
C TYR A 145 20.73 28.02 -46.86
N ALA A 146 21.06 27.29 -45.79
CA ALA A 146 21.65 27.89 -44.62
C ALA A 146 23.13 28.22 -44.95
N GLY A 147 23.62 29.34 -44.44
CA GLY A 147 24.93 29.89 -44.73
C GLY A 147 24.85 31.42 -44.70
N GLY A 148 25.38 32.01 -43.63
CA GLY A 148 25.31 33.45 -43.32
C GLY A 148 25.83 34.40 -44.42
N THR A 149 25.54 35.70 -44.39
CA THR A 149 25.88 36.64 -43.28
C THR A 149 24.79 37.67 -42.92
N LEU A 150 24.86 38.10 -41.65
CA LEU A 150 23.96 38.94 -40.84
C LEU A 150 23.68 40.37 -41.35
N GLY A 151 22.40 40.73 -41.31
CA GLY A 151 21.92 42.12 -41.44
C GLY A 151 20.42 42.28 -41.15
N GLY A 152 19.98 41.96 -39.93
CA GLY A 152 18.67 42.37 -39.40
C GLY A 152 17.46 41.52 -39.81
N ILE A 153 17.14 40.51 -38.99
CA ILE A 153 15.79 39.92 -38.75
C ILE A 153 14.76 40.10 -39.89
N GLY A 154 14.94 39.33 -40.96
CA GLY A 154 13.98 39.14 -42.05
C GLY A 154 13.46 37.70 -42.10
N SER A 155 12.33 37.50 -42.77
CA SER A 155 11.49 36.29 -42.90
C SER A 155 12.13 35.04 -43.55
N THR A 156 13.45 34.90 -43.47
CA THR A 156 14.28 33.97 -44.26
C THR A 156 14.93 32.84 -43.46
N TYR A 157 14.89 32.88 -42.12
CA TYR A 157 15.74 32.01 -41.30
C TYR A 157 15.17 30.62 -40.99
N TYR A 158 13.86 30.39 -41.18
CA TYR A 158 13.23 29.12 -40.84
C TYR A 158 12.49 28.53 -42.05
N PRO A 159 12.87 27.32 -42.50
CA PRO A 159 12.15 26.65 -43.56
C PRO A 159 10.73 26.36 -43.07
N PRO A 160 9.75 26.51 -43.97
CA PRO A 160 8.36 26.25 -43.66
C PRO A 160 8.16 24.76 -43.33
N ALA A 161 7.11 24.44 -42.57
CA ALA A 161 6.80 23.07 -42.14
C ALA A 161 8.01 22.38 -41.46
N SER A 162 8.45 22.93 -40.34
CA SER A 162 9.69 22.53 -39.67
C SER A 162 9.51 22.08 -38.23
N ILE A 163 10.39 21.17 -37.82
CA ILE A 163 10.60 20.70 -36.45
C ILE A 163 12.02 21.11 -36.06
N MET A 164 12.12 21.95 -35.03
CA MET A 164 13.38 22.46 -34.50
C MET A 164 13.64 21.74 -33.17
N ALA A 165 14.62 20.84 -33.13
CA ALA A 165 14.95 20.12 -31.89
C ALA A 165 15.84 20.96 -30.99
N ALA A 166 17.07 21.23 -31.41
CA ALA A 166 17.93 22.22 -30.77
C ALA A 166 18.53 23.03 -31.89
N TYR A 167 17.94 24.20 -32.19
CA TYR A 167 18.50 25.11 -33.19
C TYR A 167 19.84 25.67 -32.67
N GLN A 168 20.86 24.84 -32.76
CA GLN A 168 22.24 25.05 -32.39
C GLN A 168 23.05 24.56 -33.58
N ASP A 169 24.08 25.33 -33.90
CA ASP A 169 25.04 24.99 -34.92
C ASP A 169 25.86 23.79 -34.41
N ILE A 170 25.58 22.61 -34.97
CA ILE A 170 26.25 21.35 -34.62
C ILE A 170 27.22 21.01 -35.74
N ASP A 171 28.39 20.49 -35.39
CA ASP A 171 29.44 20.20 -36.38
C ASP A 171 29.62 18.68 -36.58
N PRO A 172 28.79 18.04 -37.43
CA PRO A 172 28.91 16.61 -37.71
C PRO A 172 30.21 16.23 -38.43
N SER A 173 31.04 17.19 -38.87
CA SER A 173 32.31 16.95 -39.55
C SER A 173 33.44 16.54 -38.60
N ILE A 174 33.43 17.07 -37.38
CA ILE A 174 34.45 16.78 -36.37
C ILE A 174 34.13 15.41 -35.77
N ASN A 175 35.13 14.59 -35.41
CA ASN A 175 34.89 13.28 -34.79
C ASN A 175 35.96 12.92 -33.73
N PRO A 176 35.78 13.29 -32.44
CA PRO A 176 36.74 13.07 -31.39
C PRO A 176 36.78 11.60 -30.93
N GLN A 177 35.83 10.73 -31.31
CA GLN A 177 35.78 9.33 -30.81
C GLN A 177 35.21 8.25 -31.76
N GLY A 178 34.98 8.50 -33.05
CA GLY A 178 34.55 7.45 -34.01
C GLY A 178 33.07 7.07 -33.99
N LEU A 179 32.24 7.71 -33.15
CA LEU A 179 30.86 7.28 -32.84
C LEU A 179 29.77 8.32 -33.17
N ARG A 180 30.08 9.29 -34.04
CA ARG A 180 29.17 10.39 -34.41
C ARG A 180 28.38 10.07 -35.65
N ARG A 181 27.05 10.08 -35.56
CA ARG A 181 26.17 9.78 -36.68
C ARG A 181 24.84 10.48 -36.53
N ILE A 182 24.31 10.93 -37.66
CA ILE A 182 22.90 11.25 -37.79
C ILE A 182 22.28 10.06 -38.53
N GLU A 183 21.37 9.38 -37.85
CA GLU A 183 20.77 8.15 -38.36
C GLU A 183 19.25 8.18 -38.18
N TYR A 184 18.55 7.47 -39.04
CA TYR A 184 17.12 7.24 -38.86
C TYR A 184 16.78 5.75 -38.86
N SER A 185 15.76 5.39 -38.08
CA SER A 185 15.21 4.04 -38.05
C SER A 185 13.69 4.06 -37.96
N VAL A 186 13.10 2.90 -38.26
CA VAL A 186 11.66 2.66 -38.11
C VAL A 186 11.48 1.61 -37.03
N SER A 187 10.57 1.86 -36.11
CA SER A 187 10.21 0.91 -35.05
C SER A 187 8.69 0.72 -35.01
N GLY A 188 8.24 -0.46 -34.59
CA GLY A 188 6.82 -0.82 -34.54
C GLY A 188 6.25 -1.30 -35.87
N THR A 189 4.94 -1.54 -35.90
CA THR A 189 4.19 -1.99 -37.07
C THR A 189 3.03 -1.04 -37.35
N ALA A 190 2.57 -0.96 -38.60
CA ALA A 190 1.45 -0.11 -38.95
C ALA A 190 0.19 -0.56 -38.18
N PRO A 191 -0.61 0.36 -37.62
CA PRO A 191 -0.57 1.81 -37.81
C PRO A 191 0.23 2.58 -36.72
N CYS A 192 0.95 1.89 -35.83
CA CYS A 192 1.70 2.48 -34.72
C CYS A 192 3.21 2.60 -34.99
N ARG A 193 3.64 2.77 -36.24
CA ARG A 193 5.08 2.92 -36.51
C ARG A 193 5.60 4.22 -35.93
N LYS A 194 6.88 4.19 -35.58
CA LYS A 194 7.67 5.35 -35.17
C LYS A 194 8.78 5.55 -36.15
N PHE A 195 8.93 6.78 -36.62
CA PHE A 195 10.09 7.22 -37.37
C PHE A 195 11.01 7.96 -36.40
N ILE A 196 12.19 7.39 -36.15
CA ILE A 196 13.10 7.82 -35.10
C ILE A 196 14.34 8.42 -35.77
N ILE A 197 14.64 9.67 -35.46
CA ILE A 197 15.81 10.39 -35.96
C ILE A 197 16.75 10.62 -34.78
N ASN A 198 18.00 10.18 -34.90
CA ASN A 198 19.02 10.28 -33.86
C ASN A 198 20.14 11.21 -34.29
N TYR A 199 20.44 12.20 -33.47
CA TYR A 199 21.67 12.98 -33.52
C TYR A 199 22.56 12.48 -32.40
N SER A 200 23.47 11.56 -32.73
CA SER A 200 24.28 10.85 -31.74
C SER A 200 25.67 11.43 -31.62
N ASN A 201 26.01 11.91 -30.42
CA ASN A 201 27.33 12.40 -30.04
C ASN A 201 27.87 13.55 -30.92
N ILE A 202 27.02 14.41 -31.47
CA ILE A 202 27.42 15.50 -32.39
C ILE A 202 27.98 16.69 -31.58
N PRO A 203 29.14 17.26 -31.93
CA PRO A 203 29.69 18.41 -31.20
C PRO A 203 28.88 19.67 -31.52
N LEU A 204 29.11 20.71 -30.74
CA LEU A 204 28.80 22.07 -31.16
C LEU A 204 29.87 22.62 -32.12
N PHE A 205 29.44 23.45 -33.07
CA PHE A 205 30.34 24.26 -33.89
C PHE A 205 31.01 25.35 -33.03
N GLY A 206 32.14 25.89 -33.51
CA GLY A 206 32.78 27.07 -32.90
C GLY A 206 33.97 26.79 -31.97
N GLY A 207 35.02 26.16 -32.51
CA GLY A 207 36.40 26.12 -31.98
C GLY A 207 36.53 25.71 -30.51
N SER A 208 36.31 26.66 -29.59
CA SER A 208 36.25 26.44 -28.13
C SER A 208 35.14 25.49 -27.68
N CYS A 209 34.12 25.23 -28.51
CA CYS A 209 32.95 24.42 -28.15
C CYS A 209 32.91 23.03 -28.79
N ASN A 210 33.91 22.66 -29.60
CA ASN A 210 33.98 21.38 -30.32
C ASN A 210 34.09 20.14 -29.39
N SER A 211 34.44 20.36 -28.12
CA SER A 211 34.49 19.33 -27.07
C SER A 211 33.14 19.07 -26.40
N LEU A 212 32.16 19.98 -26.55
CA LEU A 212 30.81 19.83 -26.01
C LEU A 212 29.98 18.98 -26.97
N ILE A 213 29.40 17.89 -26.48
CA ILE A 213 28.75 16.87 -27.30
C ILE A 213 27.26 16.79 -26.98
N ASN A 214 26.41 17.02 -27.96
CA ASN A 214 24.97 16.86 -27.84
C ASN A 214 24.48 15.52 -28.40
N THR A 215 23.59 14.88 -27.64
CA THR A 215 22.84 13.70 -28.07
C THR A 215 21.36 13.94 -27.91
N HIS A 216 20.61 13.87 -29.01
CA HIS A 216 19.17 14.05 -29.00
C HIS A 216 18.45 13.24 -30.08
N GLN A 217 17.14 13.08 -29.90
CA GLN A 217 16.29 12.25 -30.74
C GLN A 217 14.99 12.98 -31.07
N ILE A 218 14.51 12.87 -32.30
CA ILE A 218 13.18 13.30 -32.75
C ILE A 218 12.39 12.05 -33.14
N ILE A 219 11.16 11.92 -32.66
CA ILE A 219 10.30 10.77 -32.95
C ILE A 219 8.98 11.26 -33.54
N LEU A 220 8.66 10.80 -34.75
CA LEU A 220 7.37 11.01 -35.39
C LEU A 220 6.51 9.76 -35.21
N ASN A 221 5.33 9.92 -34.60
CA ASN A 221 4.40 8.82 -34.36
C ASN A 221 3.34 8.76 -35.49
N GLU A 222 3.36 7.71 -36.31
CA GLU A 222 2.58 7.54 -37.56
C GLU A 222 1.12 8.01 -37.43
N SER A 223 0.34 7.34 -36.58
CA SER A 223 -1.10 7.58 -36.54
C SER A 223 -1.56 8.73 -35.66
N THR A 224 -0.74 9.14 -34.68
CA THR A 224 -1.15 10.14 -33.69
C THR A 224 -0.74 11.55 -34.10
N GLY A 225 0.24 11.72 -34.98
CA GLY A 225 0.81 13.04 -35.31
C GLY A 225 1.58 13.66 -34.13
N ILE A 226 1.81 12.88 -33.06
CA ILE A 226 2.61 13.30 -31.90
C ILE A 226 4.08 13.33 -32.31
N ILE A 227 4.75 14.41 -31.90
CA ILE A 227 6.19 14.59 -32.08
C ILE A 227 6.83 14.60 -30.70
N ASP A 228 7.77 13.69 -30.46
CA ASP A 228 8.58 13.66 -29.26
C ASP A 228 10.00 14.11 -29.58
N ILE A 229 10.58 14.94 -28.72
CA ILE A 229 11.97 15.38 -28.81
C ILE A 229 12.65 15.13 -27.48
N TYR A 230 13.77 14.40 -27.48
CA TYR A 230 14.49 13.98 -26.26
C TYR A 230 15.97 14.36 -26.32
N PHE A 231 16.52 14.80 -25.19
CA PHE A 231 17.93 15.11 -25.01
C PHE A 231 18.56 14.20 -23.94
N GLN A 232 19.64 13.49 -24.28
CA GLN A 232 20.36 12.59 -23.36
C GLN A 232 21.65 13.20 -22.79
N ASN A 233 22.25 14.15 -23.50
CA ASN A 233 23.50 14.81 -23.14
C ASN A 233 23.43 16.25 -23.65
N LYS A 234 22.77 17.13 -22.92
CA LYS A 234 22.50 18.49 -23.38
C LYS A 234 23.57 19.46 -22.90
N PHE A 235 24.38 19.99 -23.82
CA PHE A 235 25.41 20.99 -23.53
C PHE A 235 25.16 22.29 -24.29
N PHE A 236 25.61 23.39 -23.69
CA PHE A 236 25.50 24.74 -24.23
C PHE A 236 26.88 25.39 -24.29
N CYS A 237 27.19 26.09 -25.39
CA CYS A 237 28.42 26.83 -25.59
C CYS A 237 28.30 28.24 -24.97
N SER A 238 28.91 28.45 -23.80
CA SER A 238 28.83 29.74 -23.07
C SER A 238 29.78 30.83 -23.58
N THR A 239 30.74 30.48 -24.43
CA THR A 239 31.77 31.37 -24.97
C THR A 239 31.42 31.99 -26.32
N TRP A 240 30.24 31.68 -26.88
CA TRP A 240 29.80 32.25 -28.15
C TRP A 240 29.45 33.74 -27.97
N PRO A 241 29.98 34.66 -28.80
CA PRO A 241 29.79 36.10 -28.61
C PRO A 241 28.31 36.52 -28.58
N ALA A 242 27.91 37.14 -27.47
CA ALA A 242 26.63 37.81 -27.31
C ALA A 242 26.48 38.93 -28.36
N GLY A 243 25.46 38.81 -29.23
CA GLY A 243 25.13 39.81 -30.25
C GLY A 243 24.93 39.29 -31.67
N THR A 244 25.29 38.03 -31.96
CA THR A 244 25.10 37.40 -33.29
C THR A 244 23.86 36.49 -33.39
N GLY A 245 23.07 36.36 -32.32
CA GLY A 245 21.97 35.39 -32.22
C GLY A 245 22.44 33.97 -31.90
N ALA A 246 23.73 33.71 -31.91
CA ALA A 246 24.27 32.43 -31.52
C ALA A 246 24.32 32.29 -29.99
N GLY A 247 23.76 31.19 -29.50
CA GLY A 247 23.38 30.98 -28.11
C GLY A 247 21.86 31.03 -27.88
N VAL A 248 21.08 31.34 -28.92
CA VAL A 248 19.62 31.31 -28.93
C VAL A 248 19.18 29.99 -29.58
N ALA A 249 18.72 29.03 -28.77
CA ALA A 249 18.22 27.77 -29.28
C ALA A 249 16.68 27.74 -29.21
N ILE A 250 16.06 27.52 -30.36
CA ILE A 250 14.62 27.32 -30.51
C ILE A 250 14.34 25.82 -30.48
N LEU A 251 13.42 25.42 -29.61
CA LEU A 251 12.81 24.10 -29.63
C LEU A 251 11.32 24.26 -29.88
N GLY A 252 10.85 23.72 -31.00
CA GLY A 252 9.48 23.94 -31.42
C GLY A 252 9.14 23.33 -32.77
N VAL A 253 7.90 23.57 -33.17
CA VAL A 253 7.33 23.16 -34.45
C VAL A 253 6.63 24.35 -35.11
N GLN A 254 6.74 24.47 -36.43
CA GLN A 254 6.13 25.57 -37.20
C GLN A 254 5.44 25.04 -38.46
N ASN A 255 4.29 25.61 -38.79
CA ASN A 255 3.53 25.22 -39.98
C ASN A 255 4.12 25.77 -41.29
N TRP A 256 3.58 25.31 -42.42
CA TRP A 256 3.99 25.76 -43.76
C TRP A 256 3.85 27.28 -43.95
N GLN A 257 2.70 27.86 -43.57
CA GLN A 257 2.41 29.29 -43.75
C GLN A 257 3.17 30.18 -42.77
N ARG A 258 3.89 29.60 -41.80
CA ARG A 258 4.64 30.30 -40.73
C ARG A 258 3.78 31.21 -39.85
N ASN A 259 2.46 31.03 -39.86
CA ASN A 259 1.52 31.78 -39.03
C ASN A 259 1.08 30.99 -37.78
N LYS A 260 1.50 29.73 -37.65
CA LYS A 260 1.25 28.88 -36.48
C LYS A 260 2.54 28.18 -36.06
N ALA A 261 2.81 28.22 -34.76
CA ALA A 261 3.96 27.56 -34.17
C ALA A 261 3.66 27.17 -32.72
N ALA A 262 4.34 26.14 -32.25
CA ALA A 262 4.35 25.76 -30.84
C ALA A 262 5.82 25.62 -30.40
N ALA A 263 6.21 26.34 -29.37
CA ALA A 263 7.56 26.29 -28.81
C ALA A 263 7.52 25.66 -27.43
N ALA A 264 8.59 24.95 -27.07
CA ALA A 264 8.78 24.50 -25.72
C ALA A 264 8.77 25.69 -24.74
N PRO A 265 8.10 25.56 -23.57
CA PRO A 265 7.98 26.65 -22.61
C PRO A 265 9.34 27.26 -22.24
N GLY A 266 9.47 28.58 -22.41
CA GLY A 266 10.70 29.30 -22.11
C GLY A 266 11.87 29.02 -23.06
N LYS A 267 11.66 28.35 -24.20
CA LYS A 267 12.71 28.00 -25.19
C LYS A 267 12.50 28.67 -26.56
N ASN A 268 11.76 29.77 -26.61
CA ASN A 268 11.51 30.51 -27.85
C ASN A 268 12.70 31.37 -28.30
N ALA A 269 13.67 31.63 -27.42
CA ALA A 269 14.94 32.30 -27.74
C ALA A 269 15.90 32.43 -26.52
N THR A 270 16.02 31.41 -25.66
CA THR A 270 16.78 31.52 -24.40
C THR A 270 17.97 30.57 -24.33
N GLN A 271 18.88 30.83 -23.40
CA GLN A 271 20.01 29.94 -23.10
C GLN A 271 19.53 28.66 -22.39
N TRP A 272 20.17 27.54 -22.72
CA TRP A 272 19.78 26.21 -22.28
C TRP A 272 20.58 25.78 -21.03
N THR A 273 19.95 25.10 -20.07
CA THR A 273 20.61 24.51 -18.89
C THR A 273 21.06 23.08 -19.17
N SER A 274 22.18 22.62 -18.60
CA SER A 274 22.74 21.29 -18.86
C SER A 274 22.02 20.18 -18.09
N GLN A 275 20.94 19.62 -18.65
CA GLN A 275 20.22 18.45 -18.14
C GLN A 275 19.49 17.69 -19.26
N ASN A 276 19.13 16.44 -18.99
CA ASN A 276 18.28 15.66 -19.87
C ASN A 276 16.85 16.15 -19.77
N GLU A 277 16.23 16.41 -20.92
CA GLU A 277 14.87 16.92 -20.99
C GLU A 277 14.18 16.36 -22.23
N GLY A 278 12.86 16.25 -22.13
CA GLY A 278 12.03 15.78 -23.23
C GLY A 278 10.82 16.69 -23.40
N TYR A 279 10.35 16.81 -24.64
CA TYR A 279 9.18 17.61 -24.97
C TYR A 279 8.31 16.84 -25.94
N ARG A 280 7.02 16.89 -25.66
CA ARG A 280 5.99 16.29 -26.50
C ARG A 280 5.12 17.38 -27.09
N PHE A 281 5.02 17.38 -28.41
CA PHE A 281 4.08 18.20 -29.17
C PHE A 281 2.87 17.34 -29.53
N THR A 282 1.73 17.69 -28.94
CA THR A 282 0.47 16.97 -29.15
C THR A 282 -0.46 17.81 -30.01
N PRO A 283 -1.05 17.25 -31.09
CA PRO A 283 -2.09 17.91 -31.87
C PRO A 283 -3.25 18.42 -31.00
N ASN A 284 -3.64 19.69 -31.14
CA ASN A 284 -4.74 20.31 -30.37
C ASN A 284 -5.59 21.35 -31.14
N GLY A 285 -5.24 21.70 -32.39
CA GLY A 285 -5.85 22.87 -33.05
C GLY A 285 -7.15 22.67 -33.80
N GLY A 286 -7.55 21.44 -34.12
CA GLY A 286 -8.75 21.23 -34.93
C GLY A 286 -9.75 20.22 -34.37
N ALA A 287 -10.57 19.67 -35.27
CA ALA A 287 -11.67 18.77 -34.91
C ALA A 287 -11.15 17.55 -34.14
N SER A 288 -12.00 17.02 -33.26
CA SER A 288 -11.69 15.76 -32.61
C SER A 288 -11.48 14.68 -33.65
N ARG A 289 -10.42 13.88 -33.46
CA ARG A 289 -10.24 12.64 -34.23
C ARG A 289 -10.90 11.45 -33.53
N PHE A 290 -11.53 11.63 -32.38
CA PHE A 290 -12.26 10.56 -31.72
C PHE A 290 -13.45 10.12 -32.59
N VAL A 291 -13.57 8.81 -32.80
CA VAL A 291 -14.68 8.22 -33.56
C VAL A 291 -15.62 7.51 -32.62
N SER A 292 -15.09 6.62 -31.78
CA SER A 292 -15.89 5.86 -30.83
C SER A 292 -15.02 5.24 -29.75
N ALA A 293 -15.60 4.99 -28.58
CA ALA A 293 -15.04 4.05 -27.62
C ALA A 293 -16.11 3.02 -27.24
N GLN A 294 -15.68 1.78 -27.06
CA GLN A 294 -16.53 0.66 -26.75
C GLN A 294 -15.90 -0.15 -25.63
N ILE A 295 -16.73 -0.69 -24.75
CA ILE A 295 -16.32 -1.73 -23.82
C ILE A 295 -16.81 -3.08 -24.35
N LEU A 296 -15.92 -4.04 -24.39
CA LEU A 296 -16.15 -5.38 -24.91
C LEU A 296 -15.78 -6.42 -23.86
N ARG A 297 -16.40 -7.60 -23.95
CA ARG A 297 -15.88 -8.78 -23.26
C ARG A 297 -14.59 -9.26 -23.93
N MET A 298 -13.81 -10.07 -23.22
CA MET A 298 -12.58 -10.67 -23.75
C MET A 298 -12.79 -11.51 -25.01
N ASN A 299 -14.00 -12.00 -25.27
CA ASN A 299 -14.36 -12.71 -26.51
C ASN A 299 -14.66 -11.78 -27.70
N GLY A 300 -14.51 -10.46 -27.55
CA GLY A 300 -14.78 -9.46 -28.59
C GLY A 300 -16.24 -9.03 -28.72
N THR A 301 -17.14 -9.49 -27.84
CA THR A 301 -18.55 -9.05 -27.85
C THR A 301 -18.64 -7.63 -27.32
N VAL A 302 -19.18 -6.70 -28.12
CA VAL A 302 -19.46 -5.33 -27.68
C VAL A 302 -20.55 -5.33 -26.62
N ILE A 303 -20.29 -4.68 -25.49
CA ILE A 303 -21.25 -4.50 -24.40
C ILE A 303 -21.96 -3.17 -24.57
N LYS A 304 -21.20 -2.07 -24.67
CA LYS A 304 -21.75 -0.71 -24.75
C LYS A 304 -20.74 0.26 -25.40
N ASN A 305 -21.26 1.35 -25.96
CA ASN A 305 -20.45 2.49 -26.39
C ASN A 305 -20.26 3.47 -25.22
N ALA A 306 -19.16 4.23 -25.22
CA ALA A 306 -18.88 5.26 -24.23
C ALA A 306 -19.79 6.49 -24.42
N ASP A 307 -20.18 7.11 -23.32
CA ASP A 307 -20.58 8.51 -23.25
C ASP A 307 -19.33 9.39 -23.12
N THR A 308 -19.33 10.53 -23.82
CA THR A 308 -18.18 11.45 -23.93
C THR A 308 -18.55 12.92 -23.64
N SER A 309 -19.59 13.16 -22.85
CA SER A 309 -20.17 14.49 -22.62
C SER A 309 -19.32 15.44 -21.74
N THR A 310 -18.26 14.96 -21.08
CA THR A 310 -17.40 15.79 -20.20
C THR A 310 -16.04 16.05 -20.84
N VAL A 311 -15.68 17.33 -21.01
CA VAL A 311 -14.41 17.73 -21.63
C VAL A 311 -13.62 18.62 -20.69
N VAL A 312 -12.42 18.15 -20.32
CA VAL A 312 -11.32 18.99 -19.84
C VAL A 312 -10.44 19.29 -21.06
N ALA A 313 -9.86 20.49 -21.16
CA ALA A 313 -9.00 20.83 -22.29
C ALA A 313 -7.85 19.79 -22.44
N GLY A 314 -7.78 19.11 -23.59
CA GLY A 314 -6.74 18.13 -23.93
C GLY A 314 -6.99 16.69 -23.47
N MET A 315 -8.03 16.43 -22.68
CA MET A 315 -8.40 15.09 -22.21
C MET A 315 -9.86 14.75 -22.56
N LEU A 316 -10.14 13.48 -22.81
CA LEU A 316 -11.45 12.94 -23.12
C LEU A 316 -11.85 11.94 -22.04
N ASP A 317 -13.01 12.14 -21.43
CA ASP A 317 -13.61 11.15 -20.53
C ASP A 317 -14.44 10.15 -21.35
N LEU A 318 -14.27 8.87 -21.03
CA LEU A 318 -15.01 7.74 -21.57
C LEU A 318 -15.81 7.11 -20.43
N SER A 319 -17.12 7.35 -20.40
CA SER A 319 -18.00 6.80 -19.38
C SER A 319 -18.83 5.64 -19.92
N PHE A 320 -18.78 4.51 -19.24
CA PHE A 320 -19.51 3.29 -19.55
C PHE A 320 -20.47 2.99 -18.39
N PRO A 321 -21.74 3.42 -18.46
CA PRO A 321 -22.70 3.16 -17.39
C PRO A 321 -23.14 1.69 -17.36
N ASP A 322 -23.49 1.22 -16.16
CA ASP A 322 -24.06 -0.10 -15.89
C ASP A 322 -23.18 -1.30 -16.35
N ILE A 323 -21.88 -1.26 -16.08
CA ILE A 323 -20.99 -2.38 -16.39
C ILE A 323 -21.04 -3.40 -15.27
N CYS A 324 -21.46 -4.62 -15.58
CA CYS A 324 -21.64 -5.69 -14.60
C CYS A 324 -20.70 -6.87 -14.89
N PRO A 325 -19.77 -7.23 -14.00
CA PRO A 325 -19.04 -8.49 -14.12
C PRO A 325 -19.98 -9.69 -13.85
N THR A 326 -19.73 -10.78 -14.57
CA THR A 326 -20.45 -12.06 -14.49
C THR A 326 -19.98 -12.94 -13.32
N GLY A 327 -18.89 -12.56 -12.65
CA GLY A 327 -18.33 -13.25 -11.50
C GLY A 327 -17.62 -12.30 -10.53
N ASN A 328 -16.76 -12.83 -9.66
CA ASN A 328 -16.00 -12.03 -8.70
C ASN A 328 -14.88 -11.20 -9.34
N SER A 329 -14.49 -11.55 -10.56
CA SER A 329 -13.52 -10.81 -11.37
C SER A 329 -13.82 -11.07 -12.83
N GLU A 330 -13.95 -10.01 -13.62
CA GLU A 330 -14.08 -10.10 -15.08
C GLU A 330 -13.14 -9.09 -15.75
N GLN A 331 -12.52 -9.52 -16.83
CA GLN A 331 -11.73 -8.64 -17.68
C GLN A 331 -12.56 -8.11 -18.83
N PHE A 332 -12.34 -6.84 -19.17
CA PHE A 332 -12.96 -6.18 -20.29
C PHE A 332 -11.90 -5.53 -21.18
N ILE A 333 -12.24 -5.35 -22.45
CA ILE A 333 -11.45 -4.57 -23.41
C ILE A 333 -12.13 -3.22 -23.58
N ILE A 334 -11.38 -2.15 -23.36
CA ILE A 334 -11.75 -0.79 -23.76
C ILE A 334 -11.12 -0.55 -25.13
N ARG A 335 -11.93 -0.61 -26.18
CA ARG A 335 -11.53 -0.30 -27.55
C ARG A 335 -11.84 1.15 -27.85
N THR A 336 -10.80 1.95 -28.04
CA THR A 336 -10.93 3.34 -28.47
C THR A 336 -10.49 3.47 -29.93
N THR A 337 -11.34 4.06 -30.76
CA THR A 337 -11.09 4.30 -32.18
C THR A 337 -10.98 5.79 -32.46
N PHE A 338 -9.91 6.17 -33.14
CA PHE A 338 -9.69 7.49 -33.68
C PHE A 338 -9.61 7.43 -35.20
N ALA A 339 -10.14 8.44 -35.88
CA ALA A 339 -9.99 8.63 -37.31
C ALA A 339 -8.50 8.71 -37.65
N ALA A 340 -8.13 8.15 -38.79
CA ALA A 340 -6.75 8.17 -39.28
C ALA A 340 -6.22 9.59 -39.48
N CYS A 341 -4.90 9.69 -39.60
CA CYS A 341 -4.26 10.84 -40.20
C CYS A 341 -4.30 10.63 -41.73
N GLY A 342 -4.85 11.58 -42.48
CA GLY A 342 -4.96 11.47 -43.94
C GLY A 342 -5.80 10.27 -44.38
N THR A 343 -5.31 9.51 -45.38
CA THR A 343 -5.99 8.34 -45.97
C THR A 343 -5.62 7.00 -45.31
N GLY A 344 -4.93 7.03 -44.17
CA GLY A 344 -4.51 5.81 -43.45
C GLY A 344 -5.68 5.04 -42.81
N PRO A 345 -5.41 3.87 -42.21
CA PRO A 345 -6.39 3.15 -41.41
C PRO A 345 -6.68 3.88 -40.09
N SER A 346 -7.90 3.71 -39.56
CA SER A 346 -8.26 4.22 -38.25
C SER A 346 -7.32 3.70 -37.17
N LEU A 347 -7.01 4.58 -36.22
CA LEU A 347 -6.22 4.26 -35.07
C LEU A 347 -7.10 3.55 -34.03
N VAL A 348 -6.72 2.34 -33.62
CA VAL A 348 -7.43 1.57 -32.61
C VAL A 348 -6.51 1.28 -31.44
N SER A 349 -6.90 1.70 -30.23
CA SER A 349 -6.28 1.31 -28.96
C SER A 349 -7.18 0.30 -28.26
N ASP A 350 -6.67 -0.90 -28.02
CA ASP A 350 -7.32 -1.88 -27.17
C ASP A 350 -6.58 -1.93 -25.84
N ASP A 351 -7.23 -1.43 -24.81
CA ASP A 351 -6.74 -1.47 -23.45
C ASP A 351 -7.52 -2.51 -22.65
N THR A 352 -6.87 -3.23 -21.76
CA THR A 352 -7.54 -4.20 -20.90
C THR A 352 -7.77 -3.62 -19.51
N ILE A 353 -8.92 -3.91 -18.92
CA ILE A 353 -9.22 -3.60 -17.52
C ILE A 353 -9.70 -4.85 -16.81
N THR A 354 -9.51 -4.90 -15.50
CA THR A 354 -10.10 -5.91 -14.64
C THR A 354 -11.08 -5.24 -13.68
N VAL A 355 -12.32 -5.72 -13.67
CA VAL A 355 -13.33 -5.29 -12.70
C VAL A 355 -13.48 -6.42 -11.70
N ASN A 356 -13.06 -6.18 -10.46
CA ASN A 356 -13.25 -7.09 -9.36
C ASN A 356 -14.47 -6.69 -8.55
N ARG A 357 -15.20 -7.70 -8.08
CA ARG A 357 -16.25 -7.53 -7.08
C ARG A 357 -15.67 -7.90 -5.73
N THR A 358 -15.68 -6.96 -4.78
CA THR A 358 -15.33 -7.28 -3.40
C THR A 358 -16.49 -8.00 -2.73
N ASN A 359 -16.25 -9.19 -2.17
CA ASN A 359 -17.28 -9.96 -1.45
C ASN A 359 -17.26 -9.69 0.07
N SER A 360 -16.61 -8.60 0.49
CA SER A 360 -16.43 -8.24 1.90
C SER A 360 -17.39 -7.12 2.29
N LEU A 361 -18.07 -7.29 3.43
CA LEU A 361 -18.83 -6.23 4.08
C LEU A 361 -17.96 -5.24 4.87
N ASN A 362 -16.66 -5.52 5.02
CA ASN A 362 -15.71 -4.76 5.84
C ASN A 362 -16.26 -4.46 7.25
N ALA A 363 -16.96 -5.43 7.82
CA ALA A 363 -17.55 -5.29 9.14
C ALA A 363 -16.45 -5.11 10.21
N THR A 364 -16.80 -4.42 11.29
CA THR A 364 -15.98 -4.29 12.49
C THR A 364 -16.74 -4.80 13.69
N GLU A 365 -16.06 -4.95 14.83
CA GLU A 365 -16.68 -5.36 16.08
C GLU A 365 -16.21 -4.49 17.25
N THR A 366 -17.05 -4.44 18.28
CA THR A 366 -16.69 -4.01 19.62
C THR A 366 -17.15 -5.06 20.61
N HIS A 367 -16.36 -5.36 21.64
CA HIS A 367 -16.69 -6.39 22.62
C HIS A 367 -16.41 -5.97 24.06
N THR A 368 -17.00 -6.71 25.00
CA THR A 368 -16.68 -6.66 26.43
C THR A 368 -16.12 -8.00 26.90
N ASN A 369 -15.04 -7.95 27.66
CA ASN A 369 -14.44 -9.12 28.32
C ASN A 369 -15.32 -9.67 29.44
N VAL A 370 -15.07 -10.90 29.88
CA VAL A 370 -15.82 -11.52 30.98
C VAL A 370 -15.26 -11.13 32.34
N SER A 371 -16.13 -10.92 33.33
CA SER A 371 -15.72 -10.73 34.70
C SER A 371 -15.41 -12.07 35.37
N CYS A 372 -14.24 -12.23 35.99
CA CYS A 372 -13.99 -13.31 36.95
C CYS A 372 -14.21 -14.76 36.43
N GLY A 373 -14.18 -14.97 35.11
CA GLY A 373 -14.48 -16.26 34.48
C GLY A 373 -15.98 -16.56 34.29
N ASN A 374 -16.86 -15.59 34.52
CA ASN A 374 -18.28 -15.65 34.21
C ASN A 374 -18.51 -15.70 32.68
N SER A 375 -19.79 -15.83 32.28
CA SER A 375 -20.22 -15.77 30.89
C SER A 375 -21.03 -14.50 30.64
N ASP A 376 -20.46 -13.33 30.91
CA ASP A 376 -21.09 -12.01 30.76
C ASP A 376 -20.47 -11.16 29.64
N GLY A 377 -19.61 -11.76 28.82
CA GLY A 377 -19.00 -11.11 27.67
C GLY A 377 -20.02 -10.82 26.57
N THR A 378 -19.75 -9.78 25.78
CA THR A 378 -20.61 -9.37 24.66
C THR A 378 -19.77 -9.07 23.42
N ILE A 379 -20.33 -9.31 22.24
CA ILE A 379 -19.77 -8.89 20.95
C ILE A 379 -20.86 -8.16 20.18
N THR A 380 -20.56 -6.97 19.67
CA THR A 380 -21.44 -6.19 18.79
C THR A 380 -20.76 -5.98 17.44
N VAL A 381 -21.43 -6.34 16.35
CA VAL A 381 -20.91 -6.23 14.98
C VAL A 381 -21.47 -4.98 14.30
N ASN A 382 -20.62 -4.22 13.63
CA ASN A 382 -20.99 -3.02 12.88
C ASN A 382 -20.63 -3.18 11.40
N VAL A 383 -21.60 -2.99 10.51
CA VAL A 383 -21.38 -2.91 9.07
C VAL A 383 -21.35 -1.43 8.66
N PRO A 384 -20.28 -0.93 7.99
CA PRO A 384 -20.21 0.45 7.53
C PRO A 384 -21.41 0.85 6.66
N ALA A 385 -21.86 2.10 6.78
CA ALA A 385 -22.93 2.63 5.95
C ALA A 385 -22.55 2.59 4.46
N GLY A 386 -23.48 2.18 3.60
CA GLY A 386 -23.29 2.11 2.15
C GLY A 386 -22.56 0.88 1.63
N VAL A 387 -22.21 -0.10 2.49
CA VAL A 387 -21.58 -1.37 2.08
C VAL A 387 -22.58 -2.51 2.20
N GLY A 388 -22.76 -3.29 1.12
CA GLY A 388 -23.71 -4.40 1.09
C GLY A 388 -25.18 -3.97 1.08
N THR A 389 -26.09 -4.93 1.25
CA THR A 389 -27.54 -4.68 1.22
C THR A 389 -28.22 -5.18 2.49
N ALA A 390 -28.82 -4.29 3.27
CA ALA A 390 -29.62 -4.69 4.44
C ALA A 390 -30.91 -5.43 4.01
N PRO A 391 -31.48 -6.33 4.85
CA PRO A 391 -31.07 -6.66 6.22
C PRO A 391 -29.90 -7.65 6.29
N TYR A 392 -28.99 -7.45 7.24
CA TYR A 392 -27.86 -8.35 7.50
C TYR A 392 -28.25 -9.49 8.45
N GLN A 393 -27.52 -10.59 8.34
CA GLN A 393 -27.62 -11.73 9.23
C GLN A 393 -26.26 -12.04 9.85
N TYR A 394 -26.25 -12.43 11.12
CA TYR A 394 -25.06 -12.65 11.93
C TYR A 394 -25.05 -14.08 12.49
N SER A 395 -23.89 -14.74 12.47
CA SER A 395 -23.69 -16.09 13.02
C SER A 395 -22.46 -16.09 13.92
N LEU A 396 -22.54 -16.82 15.03
CA LEU A 396 -21.45 -17.01 15.98
C LEU A 396 -20.97 -18.45 15.93
N ASN A 397 -19.66 -18.65 15.75
CA ASN A 397 -18.98 -19.94 15.70
C ASN A 397 -19.60 -20.94 14.70
N GLY A 398 -20.12 -20.45 13.57
CA GLY A 398 -20.79 -21.28 12.57
C GLY A 398 -22.19 -21.76 12.96
N GLY A 399 -22.77 -21.20 14.03
CA GLY A 399 -24.15 -21.43 14.44
C GLY A 399 -25.19 -20.85 13.47
N PRO A 400 -26.50 -21.00 13.77
CA PRO A 400 -27.55 -20.45 12.94
C PRO A 400 -27.44 -18.92 12.86
N PHE A 401 -27.85 -18.37 11.72
CA PHE A 401 -27.92 -16.94 11.51
C PHE A 401 -29.06 -16.30 12.31
N GLN A 402 -28.79 -15.14 12.90
CA GLN A 402 -29.75 -14.29 13.61
C GLN A 402 -29.74 -12.87 13.05
N SER A 403 -30.81 -12.10 13.29
CA SER A 403 -30.92 -10.70 12.86
C SER A 403 -30.20 -9.73 13.79
N SER A 404 -30.06 -10.07 15.08
CA SER A 404 -29.35 -9.25 16.05
C SER A 404 -27.86 -9.25 15.74
N ASN A 405 -27.26 -8.06 15.71
CA ASN A 405 -25.82 -7.86 15.59
C ASN A 405 -25.09 -7.98 16.93
N ILE A 406 -25.81 -8.27 18.02
CA ILE A 406 -25.28 -8.39 19.38
C ILE A 406 -25.34 -9.85 19.82
N PHE A 407 -24.22 -10.36 20.31
CA PHE A 407 -24.08 -11.62 21.02
C PHE A 407 -23.78 -11.33 22.49
N THR A 408 -24.50 -11.97 23.40
CA THR A 408 -24.37 -11.79 24.86
C THR A 408 -24.18 -13.14 25.54
N GLY A 409 -23.74 -13.13 26.80
CA GLY A 409 -23.65 -14.37 27.58
C GLY A 409 -22.41 -15.19 27.23
N LEU A 410 -21.35 -14.54 26.72
CA LEU A 410 -20.16 -15.22 26.21
C LEU A 410 -19.18 -15.48 27.35
N ALA A 411 -18.61 -16.68 27.41
CA ALA A 411 -17.48 -17.02 28.26
C ALA A 411 -16.15 -16.54 27.65
N ALA A 412 -15.07 -16.57 28.41
CA ALA A 412 -13.74 -16.31 27.86
C ALA A 412 -13.37 -17.34 26.77
N GLY A 413 -12.84 -16.85 25.66
CA GLY A 413 -12.49 -17.66 24.49
C GLY A 413 -12.40 -16.84 23.21
N ASN A 414 -12.05 -17.51 22.10
CA ASN A 414 -12.03 -16.90 20.78
C ASN A 414 -13.32 -17.23 20.04
N TYR A 415 -13.98 -16.21 19.51
CA TYR A 415 -15.23 -16.34 18.76
C TYR A 415 -15.03 -15.97 17.30
N ASN A 416 -15.59 -16.77 16.39
CA ASN A 416 -15.65 -16.48 14.97
C ASN A 416 -17.04 -15.97 14.63
N VAL A 417 -17.16 -14.69 14.31
CA VAL A 417 -18.41 -14.08 13.89
C VAL A 417 -18.45 -13.96 12.38
N LEU A 418 -19.54 -14.42 11.77
CA LEU A 418 -19.80 -14.25 10.34
C LEU A 418 -21.01 -13.34 10.18
N VAL A 419 -20.85 -12.20 9.50
CA VAL A 419 -21.96 -11.37 9.03
C VAL A 419 -22.12 -11.55 7.54
N GLN A 420 -23.37 -11.66 7.06
CA GLN A 420 -23.68 -11.76 5.64
C GLN A 420 -24.88 -10.91 5.25
N ASP A 421 -24.92 -10.53 3.98
CA ASP A 421 -26.07 -9.88 3.35
C ASP A 421 -26.86 -10.84 2.44
N PRO A 422 -28.06 -10.48 1.95
CA PRO A 422 -28.87 -11.33 1.07
C PRO A 422 -28.23 -11.62 -0.29
N ASN A 423 -27.26 -10.80 -0.71
CA ASN A 423 -26.55 -10.93 -1.98
C ASN A 423 -25.28 -11.79 -1.88
N GLY A 424 -25.04 -12.40 -0.72
CA GLY A 424 -23.93 -13.33 -0.47
C GLY A 424 -22.60 -12.65 -0.13
N CYS A 425 -22.58 -11.34 0.08
CA CYS A 425 -21.42 -10.70 0.68
C CYS A 425 -21.30 -11.08 2.14
N ASN A 426 -20.07 -11.23 2.63
CA ASN A 426 -19.85 -11.58 4.03
C ASN A 426 -18.56 -10.98 4.60
N SER A 427 -18.48 -10.91 5.92
CA SER A 427 -17.25 -10.63 6.65
C SER A 427 -17.13 -11.59 7.83
N ALA A 428 -15.95 -12.17 7.98
CA ALA A 428 -15.59 -12.99 9.13
C ALA A 428 -14.71 -12.18 10.08
N LEU A 429 -15.04 -12.20 11.38
CA LEU A 429 -14.32 -11.53 12.45
C LEU A 429 -13.91 -12.57 13.49
N THR A 430 -12.66 -12.50 13.95
CA THR A 430 -12.19 -13.31 15.08
C THR A 430 -12.04 -12.41 16.29
N VAL A 431 -12.81 -12.67 17.33
CA VAL A 431 -12.93 -11.83 18.52
C VAL A 431 -12.46 -12.58 19.76
N PRO A 432 -11.35 -12.16 20.39
CA PRO A 432 -10.91 -12.73 21.66
C PRO A 432 -11.65 -12.09 22.83
N ILE A 433 -12.41 -12.88 23.57
CA ILE A 433 -12.99 -12.48 24.86
C ILE A 433 -12.07 -12.98 25.97
N ALA A 434 -11.42 -12.06 26.68
CA ALA A 434 -10.52 -12.38 27.78
C ALA A 434 -11.26 -12.36 29.14
N ILE A 435 -10.62 -12.92 30.17
CA ILE A 435 -11.06 -12.75 31.56
C ILE A 435 -10.47 -11.45 32.11
N THR A 436 -11.31 -10.61 32.69
CA THR A 436 -10.92 -9.43 33.48
C THR A 436 -11.31 -9.63 34.95
N GLY A 437 -10.44 -9.19 35.85
CA GLY A 437 -10.62 -9.35 37.30
C GLY A 437 -10.04 -10.67 37.84
N SER A 438 -9.46 -10.59 39.04
CA SER A 438 -9.03 -11.74 39.84
C SER A 438 -9.02 -11.34 41.31
N ILE A 439 -9.17 -12.33 42.21
CA ILE A 439 -8.90 -12.15 43.63
C ILE A 439 -7.84 -13.15 44.08
N ASN A 440 -6.87 -12.66 44.83
CA ASN A 440 -5.83 -13.43 45.49
C ASN A 440 -5.84 -13.09 46.98
N VAL A 441 -5.48 -14.06 47.79
CA VAL A 441 -5.44 -13.93 49.24
C VAL A 441 -3.99 -14.03 49.68
N GLY A 442 -3.55 -13.11 50.54
CA GLY A 442 -2.21 -13.17 51.12
C GLY A 442 -2.09 -14.33 52.11
N THR A 443 -0.88 -14.60 52.59
CA THR A 443 -0.68 -15.58 53.67
C THR A 443 -1.55 -15.20 54.87
N PRO A 444 -2.51 -16.05 55.28
CA PRO A 444 -3.36 -15.75 56.43
C PRO A 444 -2.54 -15.70 57.73
N VAL A 445 -2.94 -14.81 58.64
CA VAL A 445 -2.31 -14.72 59.97
C VAL A 445 -2.99 -15.74 60.88
N VAL A 446 -2.21 -16.67 61.43
CA VAL A 446 -2.72 -17.77 62.27
C VAL A 446 -2.24 -17.61 63.71
N THR A 447 -3.18 -17.66 64.65
CA THR A 447 -2.90 -17.80 66.09
C THR A 447 -3.26 -19.22 66.51
N ASN A 448 -2.28 -19.99 66.98
CA ASN A 448 -2.52 -21.34 67.48
C ASN A 448 -3.22 -21.31 68.86
N PRO A 449 -3.95 -22.37 69.24
CA PRO A 449 -4.51 -22.48 70.57
C PRO A 449 -3.45 -22.38 71.67
N SER A 450 -3.86 -21.87 72.84
CA SER A 450 -2.93 -21.60 73.95
C SER A 450 -2.40 -22.87 74.63
N CYS A 451 -3.16 -23.97 74.58
CA CYS A 451 -2.81 -25.24 75.20
C CYS A 451 -3.31 -26.41 74.36
N SER A 452 -2.71 -27.58 74.53
CA SER A 452 -3.21 -28.83 73.93
C SER A 452 -4.67 -29.09 74.36
N GLY A 453 -5.51 -29.46 73.40
CA GLY A 453 -6.94 -29.76 73.63
C GLY A 453 -7.87 -28.56 73.72
N VAL A 454 -7.36 -27.32 73.65
CA VAL A 454 -8.19 -26.09 73.66
C VAL A 454 -8.47 -25.62 72.22
N ALA A 455 -9.68 -25.09 71.99
CA ALA A 455 -10.10 -24.55 70.69
C ALA A 455 -10.26 -23.02 70.75
N ASN A 456 -9.17 -22.30 71.01
CA ASN A 456 -9.14 -20.83 71.07
C ASN A 456 -8.19 -20.20 70.04
N GLY A 457 -7.81 -20.95 69.00
CA GLY A 457 -7.03 -20.42 67.89
C GLY A 457 -7.85 -19.45 67.01
N SER A 458 -7.16 -18.71 66.13
CA SER A 458 -7.79 -17.82 65.17
C SER A 458 -7.05 -17.76 63.83
N ILE A 459 -7.79 -17.40 62.78
CA ILE A 459 -7.29 -17.12 61.43
C ILE A 459 -7.79 -15.74 61.01
N THR A 460 -6.90 -14.86 60.58
CA THR A 460 -7.23 -13.56 59.98
C THR A 460 -6.78 -13.52 58.53
N VAL A 461 -7.68 -13.09 57.65
CA VAL A 461 -7.51 -13.15 56.19
C VAL A 461 -7.41 -11.75 55.60
N ASN A 462 -6.44 -11.52 54.72
CA ASN A 462 -6.29 -10.25 54.01
C ASN A 462 -6.17 -10.51 52.49
N PRO A 463 -7.22 -10.19 51.70
CA PRO A 463 -7.14 -10.20 50.25
C PRO A 463 -6.05 -9.22 49.76
N LEU A 464 -5.31 -9.60 48.72
CA LEU A 464 -4.25 -8.76 48.12
C LEU A 464 -4.80 -7.86 47.00
N ASN A 465 -5.85 -8.31 46.31
CA ASN A 465 -6.54 -7.59 45.25
C ASN A 465 -8.02 -8.02 45.20
N GLY A 466 -8.76 -7.56 44.18
CA GLY A 466 -10.20 -7.75 44.03
C GLY A 466 -10.99 -6.49 44.37
N ALA A 467 -12.31 -6.55 44.19
CA ALA A 467 -13.22 -5.43 44.44
C ALA A 467 -13.96 -5.60 45.78
N ALA A 468 -13.76 -4.67 46.72
CA ALA A 468 -14.54 -4.64 47.96
C ALA A 468 -16.04 -4.33 47.69
N PRO A 469 -16.98 -4.77 48.55
CA PRO A 469 -16.77 -5.57 49.77
C PRO A 469 -16.41 -7.05 49.50
N TYR A 470 -15.61 -7.63 50.39
CA TYR A 470 -15.24 -9.05 50.38
C TYR A 470 -16.15 -9.87 51.30
N GLN A 471 -16.29 -11.15 50.97
CA GLN A 471 -16.94 -12.14 51.81
C GLN A 471 -16.06 -13.37 51.97
N TYR A 472 -16.11 -13.96 53.17
CA TYR A 472 -15.24 -15.04 53.60
C TYR A 472 -16.05 -16.24 54.07
N ASN A 473 -15.52 -17.43 53.84
CA ASN A 473 -16.09 -18.67 54.34
C ASN A 473 -14.95 -19.66 54.65
N LEU A 474 -15.03 -20.33 55.79
CA LEU A 474 -14.08 -21.33 56.24
C LEU A 474 -14.77 -22.70 56.29
N ASN A 475 -14.19 -23.69 55.60
CA ASN A 475 -14.61 -25.11 55.55
C ASN A 475 -15.97 -25.42 54.92
N ASN A 476 -16.81 -24.46 54.56
CA ASN A 476 -18.14 -24.77 54.03
C ASN A 476 -18.22 -24.83 52.48
N GLY A 477 -17.10 -24.68 51.78
CA GLY A 477 -17.04 -24.70 50.32
C GLY A 477 -17.69 -23.49 49.64
N PRO A 478 -17.65 -23.39 48.30
CA PRO A 478 -18.16 -22.21 47.57
C PRO A 478 -19.67 -21.93 47.76
N GLY A 479 -20.46 -22.98 48.03
CA GLY A 479 -21.91 -22.88 48.28
C GLY A 479 -22.30 -22.72 49.75
N GLY A 480 -21.33 -22.64 50.67
CA GLY A 480 -21.59 -22.51 52.11
C GLY A 480 -21.96 -21.09 52.55
N PRO A 481 -22.30 -20.91 53.84
CA PRO A 481 -22.58 -19.59 54.39
C PRO A 481 -21.35 -18.68 54.33
N TRP A 482 -21.58 -17.42 53.97
CA TRP A 482 -20.56 -16.39 53.82
C TRP A 482 -20.70 -15.34 54.93
N GLN A 483 -19.58 -14.87 55.47
CA GLN A 483 -19.50 -13.78 56.44
C GLN A 483 -18.69 -12.60 55.90
N THR A 484 -18.95 -11.39 56.42
CA THR A 484 -18.20 -10.17 56.07
C THR A 484 -16.95 -9.99 56.92
N SER A 485 -16.89 -10.58 58.12
CA SER A 485 -15.70 -10.58 58.97
C SER A 485 -14.59 -11.41 58.33
N ASN A 486 -13.39 -10.85 58.28
CA ASN A 486 -12.18 -11.54 57.81
C ASN A 486 -11.45 -12.33 58.92
N VAL A 487 -12.02 -12.37 60.13
CA VAL A 487 -11.47 -13.08 61.29
C VAL A 487 -12.36 -14.27 61.65
N PHE A 488 -11.73 -15.44 61.82
CA PHE A 488 -12.32 -16.66 62.35
C PHE A 488 -11.67 -16.97 63.70
N THR A 489 -12.47 -17.22 64.74
CA THR A 489 -12.01 -17.48 66.12
C THR A 489 -12.55 -18.80 66.64
N ASN A 490 -12.10 -19.21 67.83
CA ASN A 490 -12.49 -20.47 68.49
C ASN A 490 -12.15 -21.73 67.68
N LEU A 491 -11.00 -21.70 67.00
CA LEU A 491 -10.56 -22.78 66.13
C LEU A 491 -9.74 -23.81 66.92
N ALA A 492 -10.09 -25.09 66.75
CA ALA A 492 -9.28 -26.21 67.21
C ALA A 492 -8.07 -26.43 66.28
N PRO A 493 -7.03 -27.14 66.74
CA PRO A 493 -5.92 -27.56 65.87
C PRO A 493 -6.44 -28.39 64.69
N GLY A 494 -5.97 -28.10 63.49
CA GLY A 494 -6.41 -28.78 62.27
C GLY A 494 -6.11 -28.01 61.00
N THR A 495 -6.52 -28.61 59.87
CA THR A 495 -6.43 -27.99 58.54
C THR A 495 -7.79 -27.40 58.16
N TYR A 496 -7.77 -26.16 57.69
CA TYR A 496 -8.92 -25.39 57.26
C TYR A 496 -8.80 -24.99 55.79
N PHE A 497 -9.94 -24.92 55.10
CA PHE A 497 -10.06 -24.52 53.71
C PHE A 497 -10.81 -23.20 53.63
N LEU A 498 -10.10 -22.16 53.21
CA LEU A 498 -10.63 -20.82 53.10
C LEU A 498 -11.12 -20.54 51.67
N PHE A 499 -12.28 -19.90 51.60
CA PHE A 499 -12.88 -19.37 50.38
C PHE A 499 -13.11 -17.86 50.58
N VAL A 500 -12.70 -17.07 49.60
CA VAL A 500 -12.90 -15.61 49.60
C VAL A 500 -13.54 -15.21 48.29
N ARG A 501 -14.56 -14.37 48.34
CA ARG A 501 -15.15 -13.76 47.15
C ARG A 501 -15.22 -12.24 47.25
N ASP A 502 -15.15 -11.58 46.12
CA ASP A 502 -15.24 -10.12 46.01
C ASP A 502 -16.62 -9.67 45.48
N ALA A 503 -16.83 -8.36 45.39
CA ALA A 503 -18.10 -7.77 44.96
C ALA A 503 -18.42 -8.01 43.48
N THR A 504 -17.40 -8.30 42.65
CA THR A 504 -17.55 -8.65 41.24
C THR A 504 -17.77 -10.15 41.01
N GLY A 505 -17.77 -10.94 42.09
CA GLY A 505 -17.98 -12.39 42.04
C GLY A 505 -16.70 -13.19 41.81
N CYS A 506 -15.52 -12.58 41.78
CA CYS A 506 -14.24 -13.28 41.73
C CYS A 506 -14.03 -14.07 43.01
N THR A 507 -13.56 -15.32 42.91
CA THR A 507 -13.34 -16.19 44.07
C THR A 507 -11.91 -16.73 44.15
N ALA A 508 -11.30 -16.65 45.33
CA ALA A 508 -10.11 -17.40 45.69
C ALA A 508 -10.55 -18.59 46.54
N ASN A 509 -10.46 -19.79 45.95
CA ASN A 509 -11.02 -21.00 46.53
C ASN A 509 -9.94 -21.90 47.11
N ASN A 510 -10.28 -22.59 48.19
CA ASN A 510 -9.50 -23.70 48.74
C ASN A 510 -8.09 -23.31 49.21
N VAL A 511 -7.93 -22.12 49.79
CA VAL A 511 -6.67 -21.72 50.44
C VAL A 511 -6.51 -22.56 51.70
N ILE A 512 -5.49 -23.43 51.71
CA ILE A 512 -5.24 -24.39 52.82
C ILE A 512 -4.49 -23.67 53.93
N ILE A 513 -5.02 -23.76 55.15
CA ILE A 513 -4.46 -23.12 56.34
C ILE A 513 -4.36 -24.15 57.45
N THR A 514 -3.21 -24.26 58.09
CA THR A 514 -3.01 -25.18 59.22
C THR A 514 -2.94 -24.40 60.52
N VAL A 515 -3.82 -24.73 61.45
CA VAL A 515 -3.75 -24.29 62.86
C VAL A 515 -3.05 -25.41 63.64
N ALA A 516 -1.85 -25.14 64.14
CA ALA A 516 -1.08 -26.14 64.87
C ALA A 516 -1.63 -26.34 66.30
N PRO A 517 -1.40 -27.51 66.93
CA PRO A 517 -1.74 -27.71 68.33
C PRO A 517 -1.05 -26.71 69.25
N GLY A 518 -1.76 -26.28 70.30
CA GLY A 518 -1.13 -25.59 71.42
C GLY A 518 -0.11 -26.50 72.11
N GLN A 519 0.95 -25.90 72.64
CA GLN A 519 1.99 -26.68 73.34
C GLN A 519 1.39 -27.36 74.58
N PRO A 520 1.75 -28.63 74.87
CA PRO A 520 1.30 -29.30 76.08
C PRO A 520 1.90 -28.62 77.31
N LEU A 521 1.13 -28.54 78.39
CA LEU A 521 1.64 -28.09 79.68
C LEU A 521 2.82 -29.00 80.08
N ALA A 522 3.97 -28.40 80.32
CA ALA A 522 5.19 -29.10 80.69
C ALA A 522 5.72 -28.51 81.98
N ALA A 523 6.13 -29.38 82.90
CA ALA A 523 6.72 -28.99 84.16
C ALA A 523 7.89 -29.91 84.50
N THR A 524 8.95 -29.35 85.05
CA THR A 524 10.05 -30.10 85.65
C THR A 524 10.08 -29.81 87.14
N ALA A 525 10.54 -30.76 87.94
CA ALA A 525 10.73 -30.58 89.36
C ALA A 525 12.19 -30.79 89.72
N THR A 526 12.74 -29.91 90.54
CA THR A 526 14.06 -30.08 91.17
C THR A 526 13.87 -30.26 92.66
N THR A 527 14.61 -31.20 93.24
CA THR A 527 14.48 -31.54 94.67
C THR A 527 15.78 -31.32 95.42
N THR A 528 15.67 -30.82 96.66
CA THR A 528 16.76 -30.85 97.63
C THR A 528 16.44 -31.89 98.68
N SER A 529 17.29 -32.90 98.84
CA SER A 529 17.09 -33.96 99.83
C SER A 529 17.17 -33.43 101.26
N THR A 530 16.56 -34.17 102.19
CA THR A 530 16.67 -33.87 103.62
C THR A 530 18.11 -34.11 104.10
N SER A 531 18.58 -33.31 105.06
CA SER A 531 20.00 -33.30 105.47
C SER A 531 20.44 -34.56 106.23
N CYS A 532 19.50 -35.33 106.79
CA CYS A 532 19.73 -36.58 107.50
C CYS A 532 18.42 -37.38 107.67
N SER A 533 18.51 -38.66 108.00
CA SER A 533 17.35 -39.53 108.23
C SER A 533 16.48 -38.98 109.37
N GLY A 534 15.21 -38.68 109.09
CA GLY A 534 14.27 -38.07 110.04
C GLY A 534 14.23 -36.53 110.03
N ALA A 535 15.07 -35.84 109.24
CA ALA A 535 14.95 -34.40 109.04
C ALA A 535 13.86 -34.05 108.01
N ASN A 536 13.19 -32.91 108.20
CA ASN A 536 12.07 -32.46 107.35
C ASN A 536 12.41 -31.23 106.47
N ASN A 537 13.68 -30.98 106.18
CA ASN A 537 14.15 -29.78 105.49
C ASN A 537 14.35 -29.93 103.96
N GLY A 538 13.79 -30.98 103.34
CA GLY A 538 13.83 -31.14 101.89
C GLY A 538 12.91 -30.14 101.17
N THR A 539 13.21 -29.82 99.91
CA THR A 539 12.43 -28.89 99.09
C THR A 539 12.12 -29.48 97.72
N ILE A 540 10.99 -29.09 97.12
CA ILE A 540 10.63 -29.40 95.72
C ILE A 540 10.25 -28.09 95.04
N THR A 541 10.95 -27.72 93.96
CA THR A 541 10.64 -26.55 93.12
C THR A 541 10.12 -27.04 91.77
N VAL A 542 8.95 -26.57 91.34
CA VAL A 542 8.36 -26.94 90.05
C VAL A 542 8.47 -25.78 89.07
N ASN A 543 9.14 -26.00 87.94
CA ASN A 543 9.29 -25.05 86.84
C ASN A 543 8.36 -25.43 85.69
N VAL A 544 7.38 -24.58 85.40
CA VAL A 544 6.42 -24.80 84.30
C VAL A 544 6.88 -24.02 83.07
N SER A 545 6.99 -24.69 81.92
CA SER A 545 7.55 -24.09 80.68
C SER A 545 6.52 -23.79 79.59
N ASN A 546 5.29 -24.31 79.69
CA ASN A 546 4.20 -24.11 78.72
C ASN A 546 2.87 -23.83 79.43
N GLY A 547 1.83 -23.44 78.68
CA GLY A 547 0.49 -23.14 79.21
C GLY A 547 0.32 -21.68 79.65
N ASN A 548 -0.85 -21.35 80.20
CA ASN A 548 -1.16 -20.00 80.67
C ASN A 548 -1.33 -20.00 82.19
N ALA A 549 -0.68 -19.05 82.86
CA ALA A 549 -0.86 -18.80 84.29
C ALA A 549 -2.29 -18.31 84.61
N PRO A 550 -2.82 -18.54 85.83
CA PRO A 550 -2.14 -19.14 86.99
C PRO A 550 -2.12 -20.69 86.95
N TYR A 551 -1.00 -21.28 87.38
CA TYR A 551 -0.84 -22.73 87.50
C TYR A 551 -1.31 -23.25 88.87
N GLN A 552 -1.77 -24.50 88.92
CA GLN A 552 -2.15 -25.20 90.16
C GLN A 552 -1.24 -26.41 90.37
N PHE A 553 -0.84 -26.65 91.63
CA PHE A 553 0.09 -27.71 92.01
C PHE A 553 -0.48 -28.55 93.17
N THR A 554 -0.20 -29.85 93.19
CA THR A 554 -0.58 -30.79 94.25
C THR A 554 0.58 -31.73 94.58
N LEU A 555 0.81 -31.99 95.87
CA LEU A 555 1.81 -32.96 96.33
C LEU A 555 1.11 -34.23 96.84
N ASN A 556 1.63 -35.42 96.50
CA ASN A 556 1.14 -36.73 96.96
C ASN A 556 -0.32 -37.10 96.61
N ALA A 557 -0.87 -36.53 95.52
CA ALA A 557 -2.15 -36.93 94.90
C ALA A 557 -3.39 -36.98 95.83
N GLY A 558 -3.46 -36.12 96.86
CA GLY A 558 -4.69 -35.93 97.64
C GLY A 558 -5.79 -35.18 96.86
N PRO A 559 -7.10 -35.43 97.13
CA PRO A 559 -8.18 -34.72 96.46
C PRO A 559 -8.15 -33.23 96.77
N HIS A 560 -8.32 -32.40 95.73
CA HIS A 560 -8.44 -30.95 95.86
C HIS A 560 -9.55 -30.60 96.85
N ASN A 561 -9.20 -30.00 97.99
CA ASN A 561 -10.13 -29.15 98.71
C ASN A 561 -9.43 -27.83 99.09
N PRO A 562 -10.13 -26.69 98.95
CA PRO A 562 -9.55 -25.38 98.79
C PRO A 562 -9.17 -24.75 100.13
N VAL A 563 -8.35 -23.70 100.06
CA VAL A 563 -7.80 -22.89 101.15
C VAL A 563 -6.49 -23.43 101.74
N MET A 564 -5.42 -23.29 100.97
CA MET A 564 -4.18 -22.73 101.53
C MET A 564 -3.90 -21.44 100.76
N TYR A 565 -4.06 -20.29 101.43
CA TYR A 565 -3.63 -19.02 100.85
C TYR A 565 -2.11 -19.08 100.69
N LEU A 566 -1.64 -19.10 99.46
CA LEU A 566 -0.24 -18.87 99.16
C LEU A 566 -0.14 -17.68 98.21
N GLN A 567 0.23 -16.56 98.80
CA GLN A 567 0.43 -15.29 98.11
C GLN A 567 1.68 -15.44 97.22
N VAL A 568 1.47 -15.59 95.91
CA VAL A 568 2.52 -15.73 94.91
C VAL A 568 3.07 -14.34 94.59
N LEU A 569 4.31 -14.06 95.01
CA LEU A 569 5.14 -13.03 94.41
C LEU A 569 6.34 -13.73 93.78
N LEU A 570 6.23 -14.04 92.47
CA LEU A 570 7.33 -14.39 91.56
C LEU A 570 8.04 -15.74 91.85
N PRO A 571 8.78 -16.32 90.88
CA PRO A 571 8.49 -17.66 90.36
C PRO A 571 9.25 -18.79 91.06
N GLU A 572 9.36 -18.82 92.38
CA GLU A 572 9.91 -19.97 93.09
C GLU A 572 9.10 -20.27 94.34
N LEU A 573 8.49 -21.45 94.38
CA LEU A 573 7.81 -21.95 95.56
C LEU A 573 8.72 -22.97 96.26
N ILE A 574 9.12 -22.67 97.50
CA ILE A 574 9.85 -23.60 98.36
C ILE A 574 8.87 -24.11 99.43
N LEU A 575 8.51 -25.39 99.39
CA LEU A 575 7.79 -26.07 100.49
C LEU A 575 8.80 -26.76 101.43
N SER A 576 8.73 -26.49 102.73
CA SER A 576 9.41 -27.24 103.80
C SER A 576 8.37 -27.87 104.73
N MET A 577 8.56 -29.14 105.10
CA MET A 577 7.63 -29.84 106.02
C MET A 577 8.19 -29.86 107.45
N TYR A 578 7.32 -29.98 108.45
CA TYR A 578 7.69 -30.29 109.84
C TYR A 578 6.72 -31.36 110.35
N GLU A 579 7.21 -32.48 110.87
CA GLU A 579 6.45 -33.40 111.72
C GLU A 579 7.07 -33.44 113.13
N THR A 580 6.20 -33.44 114.15
CA THR A 580 6.48 -33.62 115.59
C THR A 580 6.49 -35.08 116.00
#